data_AF-A0A1F2TMG4-F1
#
_entry.id   AF-A0A1F2TMG4-F1
#
_cell.length_a   1.000
_cell.length_b   1.000
_cell.length_c   1.000
_cell.angle_alpha   90.00
_cell.angle_beta   90.00
_cell.angle_gamma   90.00
#
_symmetry.space_group_name_H-M   'P 1'
#
loop_
_entity.id
_entity.type
_entity.pdbx_description
1 polymer ?
#
loop_
_entity_poly.entity_id
_entity_poly.type
_entity_poly.pdbx_seq_one_letter_code
_entity_poly.pdbx_strand_id
1 'polypeptide(L)'
;MAKVTFTIKSDATLQTVFVLPVAAPNKGQFVTLKKKDGARAGSIDLEAGKHHYLVRLEGGAPEGDWTLTVQREGKQPVEREGELDSEGNGGDVGQITVV
;
A
#
# COMPACT_ATOMS: atom_id res chain seq x y z
N MET A 1 -13.20 -0.02 14.39
CA MET A 1 -12.50 0.58 13.24
C MET A 1 -11.24 1.34 13.64
N ALA A 2 -10.15 1.14 12.91
CA ALA A 2 -8.92 1.92 13.00
C ALA A 2 -8.52 2.43 11.62
N LYS A 3 -8.12 3.70 11.52
CA LYS A 3 -7.61 4.27 10.29
C LYS A 3 -6.21 3.74 9.99
N VAL A 4 -6.05 3.18 8.80
CA VAL A 4 -4.77 2.73 8.27
C VAL A 4 -4.41 3.58 7.07
N THR A 5 -3.19 4.11 7.05
CA THR A 5 -2.66 4.90 5.94
C THR A 5 -1.51 4.14 5.29
N PHE A 6 -1.58 4.03 3.97
CA PHE A 6 -0.55 3.46 3.12
C PHE A 6 0.12 4.60 2.38
N THR A 7 1.45 4.66 2.44
CA THR A 7 2.27 5.64 1.74
C THR A 7 3.33 4.90 0.94
N ILE A 8 3.45 5.20 -0.35
CA ILE A 8 4.48 4.65 -1.21
C ILE A 8 5.35 5.76 -1.75
N LYS A 9 6.65 5.59 -1.58
CA LYS A 9 7.69 6.34 -2.28
C LYS A 9 8.34 5.40 -3.28
N SER A 10 8.67 5.90 -4.46
CA SER A 10 9.42 5.16 -5.46
C SER A 10 10.28 6.15 -6.23
N ASP A 11 11.45 5.68 -6.65
CA ASP A 11 12.35 6.43 -7.52
C ASP A 11 11.81 6.50 -8.95
N ALA A 12 10.86 5.62 -9.30
CA ALA A 12 10.18 5.57 -10.58
C ALA A 12 8.76 6.18 -10.52
N THR A 13 8.22 6.52 -11.70
CA THR A 13 6.85 7.03 -11.80
C THR A 13 5.84 5.89 -11.77
N LEU A 14 5.19 5.74 -10.62
CA LEU A 14 4.04 4.86 -10.47
C LEU A 14 2.81 5.49 -11.13
N GLN A 15 2.03 4.74 -11.91
CA GLN A 15 0.72 5.10 -12.48
C GLN A 15 -0.41 4.70 -11.53
N THR A 16 -0.38 3.49 -10.99
CA THR A 16 -1.46 2.99 -10.13
C THR A 16 -0.94 2.20 -8.94
N VAL A 17 -1.61 2.41 -7.79
CA VAL A 17 -1.41 1.64 -6.58
C VAL A 17 -2.75 1.33 -5.93
N PHE A 18 -3.01 0.05 -5.67
CA PHE A 18 -4.19 -0.40 -4.94
C PHE A 18 -3.82 -1.25 -3.73
N VAL A 19 -4.62 -1.16 -2.68
CA VAL A 19 -4.57 -2.01 -1.49
C VAL A 19 -5.90 -2.77 -1.37
N LEU A 20 -5.85 -4.10 -1.29
CA LEU A 20 -7.03 -4.97 -1.29
C LEU A 20 -7.19 -5.77 0.02
N PRO A 21 -8.12 -5.44 0.92
CA PRO A 21 -8.48 -6.32 2.02
C PRO A 21 -9.15 -7.59 1.46
N VAL A 22 -8.60 -8.77 1.76
CA VAL A 22 -9.11 -10.06 1.26
C VAL A 22 -10.08 -10.77 2.22
N ALA A 23 -10.26 -10.26 3.43
CA ALA A 23 -11.09 -10.87 4.48
C ALA A 23 -12.24 -9.94 4.93
N ALA A 24 -13.35 -10.53 5.37
CA ALA A 24 -14.47 -9.80 5.94
C ALA A 24 -14.04 -9.07 7.24
N PRO A 25 -14.66 -7.92 7.56
CA PRO A 25 -15.77 -7.26 6.85
C PRO A 25 -15.33 -6.34 5.69
N ASN A 26 -14.03 -6.09 5.52
CA ASN A 26 -13.51 -5.14 4.51
C ASN A 26 -13.28 -5.78 3.12
N LYS A 27 -13.67 -7.05 2.91
CA LYS A 27 -13.49 -7.79 1.65
C LYS A 27 -14.10 -7.01 0.48
N GLY A 28 -13.28 -6.72 -0.53
CA GLY A 28 -13.72 -6.04 -1.76
C GLY A 28 -13.61 -4.51 -1.71
N GLN A 29 -13.17 -3.92 -0.60
CA GLN A 29 -12.74 -2.52 -0.59
C GLN A 29 -11.39 -2.39 -1.33
N PHE A 30 -11.16 -1.29 -2.03
CA PHE A 30 -9.87 -0.98 -2.64
C PHE A 30 -9.50 0.46 -2.36
N VAL A 31 -8.22 0.70 -2.03
CA VAL A 31 -7.70 2.05 -1.81
C VAL A 31 -6.81 2.41 -2.98
N THR A 32 -7.23 3.38 -3.79
CA THR A 32 -6.33 3.98 -4.79
C THR A 32 -5.44 5.02 -4.10
N LEU A 33 -4.12 4.84 -4.15
CA LEU A 33 -3.19 5.82 -3.57
C LEU A 33 -2.98 6.99 -4.54
N LYS A 34 -3.25 8.21 -4.06
CA LYS A 34 -3.14 9.45 -4.84
C LYS A 34 -1.80 10.12 -4.59
N LYS A 35 -1.25 10.77 -5.61
CA LYS A 35 0.01 11.52 -5.49
C LYS A 35 -0.15 12.67 -4.49
N LYS A 36 0.77 12.76 -3.53
CA LYS A 36 0.86 13.80 -2.51
C LYS A 36 2.33 13.96 -2.09
N ASP A 37 2.87 15.17 -2.23
CA ASP A 37 4.20 15.55 -1.74
C ASP A 37 5.34 14.60 -2.16
N GLY A 38 5.36 14.18 -3.42
CA GLY A 38 6.38 13.26 -3.96
C GLY A 38 6.19 11.78 -3.61
N ALA A 39 5.16 11.45 -2.82
CA ALA A 39 4.73 10.09 -2.54
C ALA A 39 3.33 9.83 -3.12
N ARG A 40 2.86 8.59 -3.01
CA ARG A 40 1.44 8.23 -3.19
C ARG A 40 0.87 7.77 -1.87
N ALA A 41 -0.28 8.29 -1.47
CA ALA A 41 -0.89 7.93 -0.20
C ALA A 41 -2.42 7.74 -0.30
N GLY A 42 -2.94 6.92 0.61
CA GLY A 42 -4.36 6.63 0.75
C GLY A 42 -4.64 6.00 2.10
N SER A 43 -5.88 6.14 2.57
CA SER A 43 -6.30 5.59 3.86
C SER A 43 -7.58 4.79 3.73
N ILE A 44 -7.77 3.86 4.66
CA ILE A 44 -8.97 3.03 4.82
C ILE A 44 -9.22 2.78 6.30
N ASP A 45 -10.49 2.75 6.68
CA ASP A 45 -10.90 2.33 8.01
C ASP A 45 -11.08 0.81 8.02
N LEU A 46 -10.24 0.12 8.78
CA LEU A 46 -10.29 -1.33 8.94
C LEU A 46 -10.97 -1.69 10.25
N GLU A 47 -11.83 -2.69 10.22
CA GLU A 47 -12.41 -3.22 11.45
C GLU A 47 -11.38 -4.00 12.27
N ALA A 48 -11.69 -4.30 13.54
CA ALA A 48 -10.82 -5.15 14.35
C ALA A 48 -10.69 -6.54 13.70
N GLY A 49 -9.47 -7.08 13.67
CA GLY A 49 -9.18 -8.37 13.04
C GLY A 49 -7.87 -8.39 12.25
N LYS A 50 -7.62 -9.51 11.58
CA LYS A 50 -6.48 -9.70 10.67
C LYS A 50 -6.90 -9.40 9.24
N HIS A 51 -6.18 -8.48 8.60
CA HIS A 51 -6.42 -8.06 7.23
C HIS A 51 -5.17 -8.35 6.40
N HIS A 52 -5.29 -9.13 5.33
CA HIS A 52 -4.23 -9.17 4.33
C HIS A 52 -4.50 -8.11 3.27
N TYR A 53 -3.42 -7.56 2.73
CA TYR A 53 -3.47 -6.64 1.62
C TYR A 53 -2.50 -7.05 0.53
N LEU A 54 -2.90 -6.79 -0.71
CA LEU A 54 -2.01 -6.82 -1.86
C LEU A 54 -1.76 -5.38 -2.30
N VAL A 55 -0.48 -5.05 -2.50
CA VAL A 55 -0.05 -3.83 -3.17
C VAL A 55 0.31 -4.21 -4.60
N ARG A 56 -0.33 -3.57 -5.56
CA ARG A 56 0.07 -3.65 -6.96
C ARG A 56 0.62 -2.30 -7.39
N LEU A 57 1.82 -2.28 -7.91
CA LEU A 57 2.47 -1.11 -8.49
C LEU A 57 2.48 -1.30 -10.00
N GLU A 58 1.83 -0.38 -10.70
CA GLU A 58 1.89 -0.31 -12.16
C GLU A 58 2.64 0.97 -12.49
N GLY A 59 3.87 0.85 -12.99
CA GLY A 59 4.68 1.98 -13.44
C GLY A 59 4.50 2.26 -14.93
N GLY A 60 4.95 3.44 -15.35
CA GLY A 60 5.51 3.61 -16.67
C GLY A 60 7.03 3.54 -16.49
N ALA A 61 7.72 2.72 -17.29
CA ALA A 61 9.19 2.56 -17.26
C ALA A 61 9.93 3.87 -16.92
N PRO A 62 11.02 3.83 -16.11
CA PRO A 62 11.94 2.69 -15.91
C PRO A 62 11.80 1.94 -14.56
N GLU A 63 12.65 0.93 -14.39
CA GLU A 63 12.95 0.22 -13.12
C GLU A 63 13.25 1.21 -11.97
N GLY A 64 13.02 0.78 -10.73
CA GLY A 64 13.39 1.57 -9.56
C GLY A 64 12.92 0.95 -8.25
N ASP A 65 13.53 1.39 -7.16
CA ASP A 65 13.19 0.92 -5.82
C ASP A 65 11.90 1.59 -5.34
N TRP A 66 11.20 0.91 -4.45
CA TRP A 66 10.05 1.47 -3.77
C TRP A 66 10.03 1.08 -2.29
N THR A 67 9.49 1.99 -1.48
CA THR A 67 9.25 1.78 -0.05
C THR A 67 7.78 2.06 0.24
N LEU A 68 7.11 1.06 0.82
CA LEU A 68 5.77 1.16 1.38
C LEU A 68 5.86 1.35 2.89
N THR A 69 5.26 2.43 3.38
CA THR A 69 5.01 2.65 4.81
C THR A 69 3.53 2.42 5.12
N VAL A 70 3.26 1.54 6.07
CA VAL A 70 1.92 1.25 6.60
C VAL A 70 1.79 1.79 8.01
N GLN A 71 1.01 2.85 8.17
CA GLN A 71 0.78 3.53 9.43
C GLN A 71 -0.63 3.22 9.97
N ARG A 72 -0.70 2.63 11.17
CA ARG A 72 -1.92 2.56 11.99
C ARG A 72 -1.87 3.67 13.03
N GLU A 73 -2.98 4.36 13.26
CA GLU A 73 -3.02 5.39 14.30
C GLU A 73 -2.57 4.85 15.68
N GLY A 74 -1.66 5.58 16.34
CA GLY A 74 -1.13 5.19 17.65
C GLY A 74 -0.20 3.96 17.68
N LYS A 75 0.25 3.44 16.54
CA LYS A 75 1.22 2.33 16.45
C LYS A 75 2.47 2.74 15.67
N GLN A 76 3.57 2.00 15.85
CA GLN A 76 4.74 2.19 14.99
C GLN A 76 4.40 1.84 13.53
N PRO A 77 4.89 2.63 12.55
CA PRO A 77 4.78 2.28 11.14
C PRO A 77 5.52 0.98 10.83
N VAL A 78 5.00 0.25 9.84
CA VAL A 78 5.67 -0.92 9.26
C VAL A 78 6.15 -0.53 7.87
N GLU A 79 7.42 -0.79 7.58
CA GLU A 79 8.01 -0.55 6.28
C GLU A 79 8.20 -1.87 5.51
N ARG A 80 8.07 -1.76 4.20
CA ARG A 80 8.26 -2.80 3.21
C ARG A 80 8.97 -2.18 2.02
N GLU A 81 9.89 -2.91 1.43
CA GLU A 81 10.69 -2.46 0.30
C GLU A 81 10.61 -3.50 -0.81
N GLY A 82 10.86 -3.04 -2.03
CA GLY A 82 11.02 -3.91 -3.19
C GLY A 82 11.45 -3.13 -4.41
N GLU A 83 11.56 -3.85 -5.51
CA GLU A 83 12.03 -3.33 -6.78
C GLU A 83 10.88 -3.39 -7.80
N LEU A 84 10.89 -2.47 -8.77
CA LEU A 84 10.07 -2.58 -9.97
C LEU A 84 10.82 -3.40 -11.03
N ASP A 85 10.10 -4.26 -11.74
CA ASP A 85 10.63 -5.00 -12.88
C ASP A 85 10.91 -4.10 -14.10
N SER A 86 11.44 -4.69 -15.17
CA SER A 86 11.79 -3.99 -16.41
C SER A 86 10.61 -3.31 -17.11
N GLU A 87 9.38 -3.72 -16.79
CA GLU A 87 8.14 -3.11 -17.30
C GLU A 87 7.62 -2.00 -16.36
N GLY A 88 8.31 -1.76 -15.23
CA GLY A 88 7.93 -0.81 -14.19
C GLY A 88 6.87 -1.35 -13.24
N ASN A 89 6.60 -2.66 -13.24
CA ASN A 89 5.62 -3.28 -12.35
C ASN A 89 6.26 -3.79 -11.07
N GLY A 90 5.49 -3.81 -9.99
CA GLY A 90 5.94 -4.37 -8.73
C GLY A 90 4.78 -4.60 -7.78
N GLY A 91 5.11 -4.99 -6.55
CA GLY A 91 4.09 -5.22 -5.55
C GLY A 91 4.57 -6.05 -4.39
N ASP A 92 3.70 -6.17 -3.40
CA ASP A 92 3.95 -6.97 -2.21
C ASP A 92 2.62 -7.45 -1.62
N VAL A 93 2.70 -8.46 -0.77
CA VAL A 93 1.59 -8.94 0.04
C VAL A 93 1.94 -8.78 1.52
N GLY A 94 1.03 -8.17 2.27
CA GLY A 94 1.23 -7.95 3.69
C GLY A 94 0.01 -8.30 4.52
N GLN A 95 0.20 -8.27 5.84
CA GLN A 95 -0.86 -8.48 6.81
C GLN A 95 -0.81 -7.39 7.88
N ILE A 96 -1.97 -6.89 8.27
CA ILE A 96 -2.15 -5.93 9.37
C ILE A 96 -3.15 -6.52 10.35
N THR A 97 -2.81 -6.50 11.64
CA THR A 97 -3.75 -6.82 12.72
C THR A 97 -4.26 -5.53 13.32
N VAL A 98 -5.57 -5.30 13.32
CA VAL A 98 -6.24 -4.24 14.07
C VAL A 98 -6.79 -4.86 15.34
N VAL A 99 -6.47 -4.27 16.49
CA VAL A 99 -6.97 -4.68 17.81
C VAL A 99 -8.04 -3.73 18.30
#